data_AF-C4IXT4-F1
#
_entry.id   AF-C4IXT4-F1
#
_cell.length_a   1.000
_cell.length_b   1.000
_cell.length_c   1.000
_cell.angle_alpha   90.00
_cell.angle_beta   90.00
_cell.angle_gamma   90.00
#
_symmetry.space_group_name_H-M   'P 1'
#
loop_
_entity.id
_entity.type
_entity.pdbx_description
1 polymer ?
#
loop_
_entity_poly.entity_id
_entity_poly.type
_entity_poly.pdbx_seq_one_letter_code
_entity_poly.pdbx_strand_id
1 'polypeptide(L)'
;NPLLLDGKKFDVRSYMLIACAMPYMVFFGHGYARLTLSLYNPHSSDLSGHLTNQFMQKKSPLYTLLKESTVWTMEHLNRYINDKFRKTKGLPRDWVFTTFTKRMQQIMSHCFLAVKSKLECKLGYFDLIGCDFLIDENFKVWLLEMNANPALHTNCEVLKAVIPGVVIETLDLALETCQKSLHSQKMLPLLSQRRFVLLYNGETTDLWPRLASSRPLNRLPNPHPNPNPNPHPHPHPHPNPNPHPHPHPNANPHPPRPTCEAASSALSSARAAISERPGARKSMPSRGAPVCTPRKSRLSDSSGSSIAESEPSLCSGSLEGSRDTAREPSLGPPEEEREEEQRSTSHRGS
;
A
#
# COMPACT_ATOMS: atom_id res chain seq x y z
N ASN A 1 20.76 -13.55 5.06
CA ASN A 1 20.74 -14.09 3.69
C ASN A 1 19.33 -13.94 3.11
N PRO A 2 19.07 -12.92 2.27
CA PRO A 2 17.77 -12.76 1.62
C PRO A 2 17.50 -13.88 0.62
N LEU A 3 16.24 -14.22 0.39
CA LEU A 3 15.85 -14.99 -0.79
C LEU A 3 16.14 -14.14 -2.03
N LEU A 4 16.69 -14.76 -3.07
CA LEU A 4 17.05 -14.09 -4.31
C LEU A 4 16.19 -14.61 -5.46
N LEU A 5 15.73 -13.71 -6.33
CA LEU A 5 15.02 -14.02 -7.57
C LEU A 5 15.99 -13.79 -8.72
N ASP A 6 16.42 -14.86 -9.38
CA ASP A 6 17.48 -14.83 -10.41
C ASP A 6 18.74 -14.05 -9.95
N GLY A 7 19.15 -14.29 -8.70
CA GLY A 7 20.31 -13.64 -8.08
C GLY A 7 20.09 -12.18 -7.64
N LYS A 8 18.89 -11.62 -7.82
CA LYS A 8 18.54 -10.24 -7.41
C LYS A 8 17.83 -10.23 -6.06
N LYS A 9 18.11 -9.21 -5.25
CA LYS A 9 17.40 -8.99 -4.00
C LYS A 9 16.03 -8.42 -4.29
N PHE A 10 15.05 -8.76 -3.47
CA PHE A 10 13.71 -8.19 -3.57
C PHE A 10 13.09 -7.97 -2.19
N ASP A 11 12.04 -7.16 -2.16
CA ASP A 11 11.12 -7.06 -1.04
C ASP A 11 9.68 -7.03 -1.60
N VAL A 12 8.69 -7.17 -0.72
CA VAL A 12 7.27 -7.13 -1.07
C VAL A 12 6.59 -5.98 -0.35
N ARG A 13 6.00 -5.07 -1.14
CA ARG A 13 5.09 -4.03 -0.68
C ARG A 13 3.69 -4.62 -0.55
N SER A 14 3.10 -4.53 0.63
CA SER A 14 1.67 -4.75 0.87
C SER A 14 1.05 -3.52 1.55
N TYR A 15 -0.27 -3.46 1.61
CA TYR A 15 -1.00 -2.32 2.15
C TYR A 15 -1.80 -2.72 3.39
N MET A 16 -1.73 -1.91 4.43
CA MET A 16 -2.63 -1.96 5.58
C MET A 16 -3.50 -0.70 5.53
N LEU A 17 -4.80 -0.88 5.36
CA LEU A 17 -5.77 0.21 5.33
C LEU A 17 -6.49 0.27 6.68
N ILE A 18 -6.38 1.38 7.38
CA ILE A 18 -7.31 1.74 8.46
C ILE A 18 -8.40 2.57 7.79
N ALA A 19 -9.51 1.93 7.40
CA ALA A 19 -10.59 2.61 6.66
C ALA A 19 -11.43 3.51 7.58
N CYS A 20 -11.52 3.17 8.85
CA CYS A 20 -12.21 3.94 9.88
C CYS A 20 -11.49 3.77 11.22
N ALA A 21 -11.43 4.82 12.04
CA ALA A 21 -10.91 4.78 13.40
C ALA A 21 -12.00 4.70 14.49
N MET A 22 -13.28 4.87 14.10
CA MET A 22 -14.43 4.88 15.00
C MET A 22 -15.65 4.23 14.33
N PRO A 23 -15.86 2.91 14.46
CA PRO A 23 -14.97 1.91 15.06
C PRO A 23 -13.77 1.60 14.16
N TYR A 24 -12.73 0.96 14.69
CA TYR A 24 -11.59 0.55 13.88
C TYR A 24 -11.98 -0.50 12.84
N MET A 25 -11.78 -0.19 11.57
CA MET A 25 -11.93 -1.11 10.44
C MET A 25 -10.60 -1.21 9.72
N VAL A 26 -9.89 -2.33 9.88
CA VAL A 26 -8.52 -2.51 9.37
C VAL A 26 -8.49 -3.63 8.36
N PHE A 27 -7.84 -3.40 7.23
CA PHE A 27 -7.77 -4.33 6.11
C PHE A 27 -6.33 -4.55 5.61
N PHE A 28 -6.11 -5.72 5.05
CA PHE A 28 -4.91 -6.12 4.31
C PHE A 28 -5.18 -6.04 2.80
N GLY A 29 -4.27 -5.43 2.05
CA GLY A 29 -4.28 -5.42 0.59
C GLY A 29 -2.96 -5.93 0.03
N HIS A 30 -3.04 -6.78 -0.98
CA HIS A 30 -1.87 -7.15 -1.77
C HIS A 30 -1.32 -5.95 -2.54
N GLY A 31 0.01 -5.87 -2.65
CA GLY A 31 0.69 -4.92 -3.51
C GLY A 31 1.52 -5.63 -4.59
N TYR A 32 2.83 -5.52 -4.51
CA TYR A 32 3.77 -5.96 -5.54
C TYR A 32 5.15 -6.26 -4.95
N ALA A 33 5.96 -7.03 -5.67
CA ALA A 33 7.36 -7.24 -5.33
C ALA A 33 8.25 -6.21 -6.04
N ARG A 34 9.26 -5.70 -5.33
CA ARG A 34 10.26 -4.76 -5.85
C ARG A 34 11.61 -5.45 -5.89
N LEU A 35 12.24 -5.49 -7.06
CA LEU A 35 13.50 -6.15 -7.30
C LEU A 35 14.61 -5.12 -7.55
N THR A 36 15.83 -5.47 -7.17
CA THR A 36 17.02 -4.74 -7.61
C THR A 36 17.31 -4.99 -9.09
N LEU A 37 17.90 -4.01 -9.76
CA LEU A 37 18.43 -4.19 -11.11
C LEU A 37 19.71 -5.03 -11.10
N SER A 38 20.60 -4.74 -10.15
CA SER A 38 21.88 -5.41 -9.97
C SER A 38 21.73 -6.73 -9.21
N LEU A 39 22.63 -7.67 -9.50
CA LEU A 39 22.76 -8.91 -8.73
C LEU A 39 23.17 -8.60 -7.28
N TYR A 40 22.68 -9.41 -6.35
CA TYR A 40 23.02 -9.29 -4.94
C TYR A 40 24.42 -9.86 -4.69
N ASN A 41 25.28 -9.07 -4.04
CA ASN A 41 26.58 -9.52 -3.57
C ASN A 41 26.77 -9.05 -2.12
N PRO A 42 26.77 -9.93 -1.11
CA PRO A 42 26.87 -9.52 0.30
C PRO A 42 28.16 -8.77 0.66
N HIS A 43 29.21 -8.88 -0.16
CA HIS A 43 30.50 -8.24 0.06
C HIS A 43 30.68 -6.95 -0.74
N SER A 44 29.70 -6.56 -1.56
CA SER A 44 29.76 -5.32 -2.33
C SER A 44 29.48 -4.11 -1.44
N SER A 45 30.21 -3.01 -1.68
CA SER A 45 29.87 -1.70 -1.12
C SER A 45 28.84 -0.93 -1.95
N ASP A 46 28.58 -1.36 -3.19
CA ASP A 46 27.56 -0.77 -4.04
C ASP A 46 26.16 -1.15 -3.56
N LEU A 47 25.44 -0.15 -3.03
CA LEU A 47 24.09 -0.32 -2.49
C LEU A 47 23.03 -0.63 -3.55
N SER A 48 23.31 -0.49 -4.85
CA SER A 48 22.34 -0.71 -5.93
C SER A 48 21.76 -2.13 -5.94
N GLY A 49 22.56 -3.13 -5.57
CA GLY A 49 22.15 -4.53 -5.39
C GLY A 49 21.57 -4.86 -4.01
N HIS A 50 21.63 -3.93 -3.05
CA HIS A 50 21.19 -4.14 -1.67
C HIS A 50 19.90 -3.40 -1.32
N LEU A 51 19.59 -2.31 -2.02
CA LEU A 51 18.44 -1.46 -1.74
C LEU A 51 17.44 -1.54 -2.89
N THR A 52 16.26 -2.10 -2.63
CA THR A 52 15.18 -2.34 -3.59
C THR A 52 14.33 -1.12 -3.88
N ASN A 53 14.48 -0.04 -3.11
CA ASN A 53 13.65 1.14 -3.26
C ASN A 53 13.82 1.78 -4.65
N GLN A 54 12.70 2.22 -5.23
CA GLN A 54 12.65 2.76 -6.59
C GLN A 54 13.51 4.02 -6.76
N PHE A 55 13.70 4.82 -5.70
CA PHE A 55 14.59 5.97 -5.73
C PHE A 55 16.05 5.57 -6.01
N MET A 56 16.54 4.53 -5.35
CA MET A 56 17.89 3.99 -5.59
C MET A 56 17.98 3.30 -6.96
N GLN A 57 16.96 2.56 -7.37
CA GLN A 57 16.97 1.88 -8.67
C GLN A 57 16.98 2.87 -9.84
N LYS A 58 16.29 4.02 -9.72
CA LYS A 58 16.28 5.10 -10.72
C LYS A 58 17.63 5.75 -10.97
N LYS A 59 18.60 5.61 -10.05
CA LYS A 59 19.97 6.12 -10.24
C LYS A 59 20.76 5.31 -11.26
N SER A 60 20.34 4.09 -11.55
CA SER A 60 21.01 3.26 -12.56
C SER A 60 20.79 3.84 -13.96
N PRO A 61 21.83 3.99 -14.78
CA PRO A 61 21.69 4.39 -16.19
C PRO A 61 20.80 3.44 -17.00
N LEU A 62 20.70 2.17 -16.57
CA LEU A 62 19.91 1.14 -17.23
C LEU A 62 18.42 1.17 -16.83
N TYR A 63 18.05 2.01 -15.86
CA TYR A 63 16.70 2.00 -15.28
C TYR A 63 15.62 2.21 -16.33
N THR A 64 15.76 3.19 -17.23
CA THR A 64 14.74 3.48 -18.26
C THR A 64 14.45 2.28 -19.15
N LEU A 65 15.47 1.46 -19.43
CA LEU A 65 15.37 0.26 -20.26
C LEU A 65 14.80 -0.94 -19.47
N LEU A 66 15.13 -1.05 -18.18
CA LEU A 66 14.89 -2.25 -17.38
C LEU A 66 13.81 -2.09 -16.30
N LYS A 67 13.21 -0.91 -16.15
CA LYS A 67 12.22 -0.61 -15.09
C LYS A 67 11.07 -1.61 -15.01
N GLU A 68 10.63 -2.15 -16.14
CA GLU A 68 9.54 -3.13 -16.20
C GLU A 68 9.92 -4.46 -15.52
N SER A 69 11.21 -4.78 -15.42
CA SER A 69 11.71 -5.96 -14.70
C SER A 69 11.89 -5.74 -13.20
N THR A 70 11.83 -4.49 -12.72
CA THR A 70 12.08 -4.14 -11.30
C THR A 70 10.87 -4.31 -10.42
N VAL A 71 9.70 -4.58 -11.00
CA VAL A 71 8.45 -4.75 -10.25
C VAL A 71 7.71 -5.97 -10.78
N TRP A 72 7.35 -6.89 -9.89
CA TRP A 72 6.55 -8.05 -10.24
C TRP A 72 5.17 -7.96 -9.58
N THR A 73 4.15 -8.42 -10.30
CA THR A 73 2.84 -8.70 -9.68
C THR A 73 2.98 -9.85 -8.69
N MET A 74 2.03 -9.96 -7.76
CA MET A 74 2.00 -11.07 -6.82
C MET A 74 1.78 -12.42 -7.52
N GLU A 75 1.04 -12.44 -8.64
CA GLU A 75 0.84 -13.63 -9.46
C GLU A 75 2.13 -14.07 -10.14
N HIS A 76 2.94 -13.12 -10.63
CA HIS A 76 4.25 -13.43 -11.19
C HIS A 76 5.19 -13.98 -10.13
N LEU A 77 5.26 -13.33 -8.95
CA LEU A 77 6.03 -13.86 -7.82
C LEU A 77 5.56 -15.29 -7.45
N ASN A 78 4.26 -15.52 -7.35
CA ASN A 78 3.71 -16.83 -7.01
C ASN A 78 4.09 -17.92 -8.03
N ARG A 79 3.97 -17.63 -9.33
CA ARG A 79 4.42 -18.55 -10.38
C ARG A 79 5.92 -18.86 -10.25
N TYR A 80 6.75 -17.83 -10.08
CA TYR A 80 8.19 -18.03 -9.92
C TYR A 80 8.54 -18.89 -8.71
N ILE A 81 7.92 -18.64 -7.54
CA ILE A 81 8.13 -19.45 -6.34
C ILE A 81 7.67 -20.90 -6.54
N ASN A 82 6.51 -21.10 -7.18
CA ASN A 82 6.00 -22.43 -7.52
C ASN A 82 6.96 -23.21 -8.41
N ASP A 83 7.53 -22.55 -9.41
CA ASP A 83 8.38 -23.19 -10.43
C ASP A 83 9.79 -23.49 -9.89
N LYS A 84 10.40 -22.53 -9.17
CA LYS A 84 11.81 -22.60 -8.77
C LYS A 84 12.05 -23.19 -7.39
N PHE A 85 11.14 -22.96 -6.43
CA PHE A 85 11.41 -23.26 -5.03
C PHE A 85 10.46 -24.28 -4.42
N ARG A 86 9.25 -24.48 -4.96
CA ARG A 86 8.27 -25.39 -4.35
C ARG A 86 8.81 -26.79 -4.08
N LYS A 87 9.39 -27.43 -5.10
CA LYS A 87 9.93 -28.78 -4.97
C LYS A 87 11.19 -28.81 -4.10
N THR A 88 12.13 -27.90 -4.34
CA THR A 88 13.45 -27.89 -3.69
C THR A 88 13.39 -27.48 -2.22
N LYS A 89 12.42 -26.67 -1.84
CA LYS A 89 12.22 -26.16 -0.46
C LYS A 89 11.02 -26.78 0.24
N GLY A 90 10.34 -27.76 -0.38
CA GLY A 90 9.19 -28.46 0.19
C GLY A 90 8.00 -27.53 0.51
N LEU A 91 7.79 -26.48 -0.29
CA LEU A 91 6.73 -25.50 -0.04
C LEU A 91 5.37 -26.01 -0.53
N PRO A 92 4.26 -25.60 0.12
CA PRO A 92 2.93 -25.80 -0.44
C PRO A 92 2.78 -25.10 -1.80
N ARG A 93 1.87 -25.60 -2.63
CA ARG A 93 1.47 -24.90 -3.87
C ARG A 93 0.88 -23.53 -3.49
N ASP A 94 1.21 -22.53 -4.28
CA ASP A 94 0.74 -21.16 -4.09
C ASP A 94 1.14 -20.57 -2.73
N TRP A 95 2.36 -20.87 -2.29
CA TRP A 95 2.90 -20.40 -1.01
C TRP A 95 2.78 -18.89 -0.81
N VAL A 96 2.90 -18.10 -1.89
CA VAL A 96 2.79 -16.63 -1.85
C VAL A 96 1.40 -16.19 -1.41
N PHE A 97 0.34 -16.82 -1.93
CA PHE A 97 -1.04 -16.47 -1.60
C PHE A 97 -1.60 -17.18 -0.37
N THR A 98 -0.90 -18.21 0.12
CA THR A 98 -1.31 -18.98 1.30
C THR A 98 -0.47 -18.62 2.52
N THR A 99 0.68 -19.26 2.68
CA THR A 99 1.53 -19.17 3.87
C THR A 99 2.09 -17.76 4.05
N PHE A 100 2.60 -17.16 2.97
CA PHE A 100 3.19 -15.84 3.03
C PHE A 100 2.14 -14.75 3.30
N THR A 101 1.03 -14.74 2.56
CA THR A 101 -0.11 -13.83 2.83
C THR A 101 -0.57 -13.92 4.27
N LYS A 102 -0.85 -15.14 4.76
CA LYS A 102 -1.30 -15.34 6.15
C LYS A 102 -0.29 -14.79 7.14
N ARG A 103 1.00 -14.98 6.88
CA ARG A 103 2.06 -14.45 7.75
C ARG A 103 2.13 -12.93 7.73
N MET A 104 2.00 -12.28 6.57
CA MET A 104 1.93 -10.82 6.46
C MET A 104 0.73 -10.26 7.24
N GLN A 105 -0.46 -10.85 7.04
CA GLN A 105 -1.69 -10.45 7.73
C GLN A 105 -1.54 -10.55 9.26
N GLN A 106 -0.96 -11.64 9.75
CA GLN A 106 -0.66 -11.82 11.18
C GLN A 106 0.28 -10.72 11.70
N ILE A 107 1.37 -10.45 10.99
CA ILE A 107 2.34 -9.43 11.41
C ILE A 107 1.68 -8.05 11.46
N MET A 108 0.96 -7.66 10.40
CA MET A 108 0.24 -6.38 10.37
C MET A 108 -0.78 -6.25 11.50
N SER A 109 -1.55 -7.31 11.75
CA SER A 109 -2.54 -7.34 12.84
C SER A 109 -1.87 -7.15 14.20
N HIS A 110 -0.73 -7.81 14.46
CA HIS A 110 0.03 -7.61 15.69
C HIS A 110 0.56 -6.18 15.82
N CYS A 111 1.11 -5.61 14.74
CA CYS A 111 1.58 -4.23 14.73
C CYS A 111 0.44 -3.24 15.05
N PHE A 112 -0.72 -3.40 14.40
CA PHE A 112 -1.90 -2.57 14.67
C PHE A 112 -2.36 -2.70 16.12
N LEU A 113 -2.53 -3.92 16.63
CA LEU A 113 -2.99 -4.16 18.00
C LEU A 113 -2.03 -3.57 19.05
N ALA A 114 -0.72 -3.61 18.80
CA ALA A 114 0.29 -3.05 19.71
C ALA A 114 0.21 -1.51 19.83
N VAL A 115 -0.32 -0.82 18.81
CA VAL A 115 -0.42 0.65 18.81
C VAL A 115 -1.84 1.16 18.90
N LYS A 116 -2.86 0.31 18.76
CA LYS A 116 -4.29 0.67 18.73
C LYS A 116 -4.70 1.67 19.82
N SER A 117 -4.25 1.47 21.06
CA SER A 117 -4.60 2.33 22.20
C SER A 117 -3.93 3.70 22.18
N LYS A 118 -2.90 3.89 21.35
CA LYS A 118 -2.15 5.14 21.18
C LYS A 118 -2.59 5.91 19.94
N LEU A 119 -3.36 5.29 19.05
CA LEU A 119 -3.86 5.92 17.85
C LEU A 119 -5.03 6.85 18.18
N GLU A 120 -5.07 8.00 17.50
CA GLU A 120 -6.16 8.93 17.66
C GLU A 120 -7.44 8.37 17.03
N CYS A 121 -8.47 8.20 17.84
CA CYS A 121 -9.79 7.73 17.42
C CYS A 121 -10.67 8.94 17.11
N LYS A 122 -10.75 9.33 15.83
CA LYS A 122 -11.63 10.40 15.35
C LYS A 122 -12.46 9.96 14.16
N LEU A 123 -13.68 10.47 14.09
CA LEU A 123 -14.58 10.23 12.98
C LEU A 123 -13.97 10.76 11.67
N GLY A 124 -14.09 9.97 10.60
CA GLY A 124 -13.53 10.29 9.29
C GLY A 124 -12.01 10.11 9.16
N TYR A 125 -11.30 9.69 10.23
CA TYR A 125 -9.89 9.36 10.11
C TYR A 125 -9.73 8.00 9.44
N PHE A 126 -8.92 7.99 8.39
CA PHE A 126 -8.48 6.81 7.68
C PHE A 126 -7.01 7.00 7.30
N ASP A 127 -6.30 5.88 7.08
CA ASP A 127 -4.92 5.93 6.61
C ASP A 127 -4.57 4.69 5.80
N LEU A 128 -3.71 4.86 4.78
CA LEU A 128 -3.20 3.79 3.93
C LEU A 128 -1.71 3.63 4.17
N ILE A 129 -1.34 2.55 4.83
CA ILE A 129 0.02 2.29 5.27
C ILE A 129 0.68 1.25 4.36
N GLY A 130 1.83 1.57 3.79
CA GLY A 130 2.63 0.63 3.02
C GLY A 130 3.55 -0.17 3.93
N CYS A 131 3.46 -1.49 3.90
CA CYS A 131 4.28 -2.38 4.72
C CYS A 131 5.26 -3.14 3.83
N ASP A 132 6.53 -3.13 4.21
CA ASP A 132 7.62 -3.71 3.42
C ASP A 132 8.08 -5.01 4.06
N PHE A 133 8.00 -6.11 3.32
CA PHE A 133 8.39 -7.43 3.80
C PHE A 133 9.58 -7.99 3.04
N LEU A 134 10.47 -8.65 3.77
CA LEU A 134 11.58 -9.41 3.22
C LEU A 134 11.36 -10.90 3.48
N ILE A 135 11.74 -11.72 2.50
CA ILE A 135 11.78 -13.18 2.65
C ILE A 135 13.26 -13.58 2.66
N ASP A 136 13.67 -14.41 3.63
CA ASP A 136 15.01 -14.98 3.66
C ASP A 136 15.11 -16.33 2.93
N GLU A 137 16.32 -16.84 2.77
CA GLU A 137 16.59 -18.10 2.06
C GLU A 137 15.90 -19.36 2.66
N ASN A 138 15.45 -19.24 3.91
CA ASN A 138 14.71 -20.26 4.65
C ASN A 138 13.20 -20.03 4.60
N PHE A 139 12.73 -19.10 3.74
CA PHE A 139 11.32 -18.74 3.59
C PHE A 139 10.69 -18.16 4.86
N LYS A 140 11.50 -17.61 5.76
CA LYS A 140 11.00 -16.82 6.89
C LYS A 140 10.72 -15.39 6.43
N VAL A 141 9.59 -14.88 6.93
CA VAL A 141 9.05 -13.57 6.58
C VAL A 141 9.41 -12.57 7.65
N TRP A 142 9.96 -11.44 7.23
CA TRP A 142 10.41 -10.35 8.07
C TRP A 142 9.70 -9.06 7.65
N LEU A 143 9.13 -8.33 8.61
CA LEU A 143 8.71 -6.94 8.39
C LEU A 143 9.96 -6.04 8.48
N LEU A 144 10.16 -5.21 7.47
CA LEU A 144 11.24 -4.22 7.44
C LEU A 144 10.76 -2.89 8.03
N GLU A 145 9.67 -2.36 7.51
CA GLU A 145 9.11 -1.07 7.90
C GLU A 145 7.63 -0.94 7.54
N MET A 146 6.97 0.06 8.15
CA MET A 146 5.62 0.49 7.85
C MET A 146 5.63 1.99 7.55
N ASN A 147 5.14 2.38 6.38
CA ASN A 147 5.22 3.72 5.81
C ASN A 147 3.83 4.35 5.76
N ALA A 148 3.60 5.42 6.52
CA ALA A 148 2.31 6.15 6.54
C ALA A 148 2.02 6.92 5.23
N ASN A 149 3.04 7.21 4.42
CA ASN A 149 2.87 7.81 3.09
C ASN A 149 3.50 6.91 2.03
N PRO A 150 2.85 5.78 1.69
CA PRO A 150 3.40 4.86 0.70
C PRO A 150 3.47 5.54 -0.66
N ALA A 151 4.60 5.37 -1.37
CA ALA A 151 4.69 5.85 -2.74
C ALA A 151 3.66 5.17 -3.67
N LEU A 152 2.87 5.98 -4.38
CA LEU A 152 1.80 5.56 -5.31
C LEU A 152 2.14 5.93 -6.77
N HIS A 153 3.42 5.93 -7.14
CA HIS A 153 3.84 6.21 -8.51
C HIS A 153 3.53 5.05 -9.45
N THR A 154 3.21 5.39 -10.70
CA THR A 154 2.83 4.44 -11.77
C THR A 154 3.87 4.40 -12.89
N ASN A 155 5.15 4.29 -12.52
CA ASN A 155 6.30 4.42 -13.43
C ASN A 155 6.57 3.19 -14.33
N CYS A 156 5.95 2.05 -14.06
CA CYS A 156 5.99 0.83 -14.88
C CYS A 156 4.58 0.22 -15.02
N GLU A 157 4.41 -0.71 -15.96
CA GLU A 157 3.09 -1.26 -16.30
C GLU A 157 2.43 -2.00 -15.13
N VAL A 158 3.21 -2.72 -14.32
CA VAL A 158 2.70 -3.38 -13.11
C VAL A 158 2.12 -2.36 -12.14
N LEU A 159 2.80 -1.25 -11.90
CA LEU A 159 2.29 -0.23 -10.97
C LEU A 159 1.08 0.51 -11.55
N LYS A 160 1.05 0.76 -12.86
CA LYS A 160 -0.15 1.32 -13.54
C LYS A 160 -1.37 0.42 -13.36
N ALA A 161 -1.18 -0.90 -13.32
CA ALA A 161 -2.27 -1.85 -13.09
C ALA A 161 -2.68 -1.95 -11.62
N VAL A 162 -1.72 -1.98 -10.69
CA VAL A 162 -1.99 -2.26 -9.27
C VAL A 162 -2.47 -1.02 -8.51
N ILE A 163 -1.78 0.11 -8.67
CA ILE A 163 -1.95 1.30 -7.82
C ILE A 163 -3.34 1.92 -7.91
N PRO A 164 -3.92 2.16 -9.11
CA PRO A 164 -5.25 2.78 -9.20
C PRO A 164 -6.33 1.99 -8.45
N GLY A 165 -6.30 0.65 -8.56
CA GLY A 165 -7.24 -0.20 -7.83
C GLY A 165 -7.07 -0.12 -6.31
N VAL A 166 -5.84 0.05 -5.81
CA VAL A 166 -5.59 0.20 -4.35
C VAL A 166 -6.17 1.52 -3.87
N VAL A 167 -5.93 2.61 -4.61
CA VAL A 167 -6.37 3.96 -4.25
C VAL A 167 -7.90 4.07 -4.31
N ILE A 168 -8.52 3.61 -5.39
CA ILE A 168 -9.98 3.68 -5.56
C ILE A 168 -10.67 2.91 -4.45
N GLU A 169 -10.29 1.65 -4.22
CA GLU A 169 -10.90 0.83 -3.18
C GLU A 169 -10.67 1.39 -1.77
N THR A 170 -9.50 2.00 -1.53
CA THR A 170 -9.20 2.71 -0.27
C THR A 170 -10.20 3.84 -0.02
N LEU A 171 -10.41 4.70 -1.02
CA LEU A 171 -11.33 5.83 -0.91
C LEU A 171 -12.78 5.36 -0.79
N ASP A 172 -13.20 4.37 -1.58
CA ASP A 172 -14.55 3.81 -1.54
C ASP A 172 -14.85 3.24 -0.14
N LEU A 173 -13.90 2.48 0.45
CA LEU A 173 -14.02 1.93 1.81
C LEU A 173 -14.02 3.00 2.89
N ALA A 174 -13.13 3.99 2.79
CA ALA A 174 -13.05 5.09 3.77
C ALA A 174 -14.35 5.92 3.78
N LEU A 175 -14.88 6.24 2.61
CA LEU A 175 -16.14 6.97 2.48
C LEU A 175 -17.33 6.16 2.99
N GLU A 176 -17.45 4.88 2.59
CA GLU A 176 -18.54 4.01 3.05
C GLU A 176 -18.52 3.85 4.58
N THR A 177 -17.37 3.52 5.16
CA THR A 177 -17.25 3.32 6.61
C THR A 177 -17.47 4.62 7.40
N CYS A 178 -17.01 5.77 6.88
CA CYS A 178 -17.30 7.07 7.46
C CYS A 178 -18.81 7.38 7.46
N GLN A 179 -19.49 7.17 6.33
CA GLN A 179 -20.94 7.36 6.22
C GLN A 179 -21.71 6.44 7.17
N LYS A 180 -21.34 5.16 7.23
CA LYS A 180 -21.96 4.22 8.16
C LYS A 180 -21.77 4.63 9.62
N SER A 181 -20.57 5.10 9.97
CA SER A 181 -20.26 5.57 11.33
C SER A 181 -21.07 6.82 11.69
N LEU A 182 -21.16 7.79 10.78
CA LEU A 182 -21.99 9.00 10.93
C LEU A 182 -23.46 8.66 11.22
N HIS A 183 -24.00 7.65 10.55
CA HIS A 183 -25.40 7.23 10.70
C HIS A 183 -25.60 6.12 11.73
N SER A 184 -24.57 5.76 12.52
CA SER A 184 -24.60 4.66 13.50
C SER A 184 -25.11 3.33 12.90
N GLN A 185 -24.76 3.07 11.64
CA GLN A 185 -25.08 1.83 10.93
C GLN A 185 -24.02 0.76 11.20
N LYS A 186 -24.41 -0.51 11.08
CA LYS A 186 -23.47 -1.63 11.14
C LYS A 186 -22.42 -1.51 10.03
N MET A 187 -21.14 -1.68 10.39
CA MET A 187 -20.04 -1.60 9.43
C MET A 187 -20.18 -2.66 8.34
N LEU A 188 -20.51 -3.90 8.72
CA LEU A 188 -20.66 -5.01 7.78
C LEU A 188 -22.14 -5.22 7.37
N PRO A 189 -22.40 -5.67 6.13
CA PRO A 189 -21.44 -5.88 5.03
C PRO A 189 -20.99 -4.55 4.39
N LEU A 190 -19.78 -4.52 3.82
CA LEU A 190 -19.26 -3.37 3.06
C LEU A 190 -19.41 -3.62 1.56
N LEU A 191 -20.13 -2.74 0.87
CA LEU A 191 -20.40 -2.84 -0.56
C LEU A 191 -19.17 -2.48 -1.41
N SER A 192 -18.33 -1.59 -0.88
CA SER A 192 -17.11 -1.13 -1.54
C SER A 192 -15.94 -2.10 -1.40
N GLN A 193 -16.04 -3.12 -0.54
CA GLN A 193 -14.97 -4.07 -0.32
C GLN A 193 -14.78 -4.99 -1.54
N ARG A 194 -13.56 -5.03 -2.09
CA ARG A 194 -13.21 -5.87 -3.24
C ARG A 194 -12.01 -6.76 -2.89
N ARG A 195 -10.78 -6.25 -3.03
CA ARG A 195 -9.52 -7.00 -2.83
C ARG A 195 -8.96 -6.86 -1.43
N PHE A 196 -9.38 -5.85 -0.68
CA PHE A 196 -8.99 -5.70 0.71
C PHE A 196 -9.64 -6.78 1.58
N VAL A 197 -8.84 -7.44 2.40
CA VAL A 197 -9.25 -8.50 3.32
C VAL A 197 -9.30 -7.94 4.72
N LEU A 198 -10.43 -8.08 5.40
CA LEU A 198 -10.62 -7.57 6.76
C LEU A 198 -9.65 -8.27 7.74
N LEU A 199 -8.86 -7.48 8.47
CA LEU A 199 -7.98 -7.91 9.55
C LEU A 199 -8.60 -7.70 10.92
N TYR A 200 -9.29 -6.58 11.13
CA TYR A 200 -9.85 -6.19 12.42
C TYR A 200 -11.18 -5.45 12.27
N ASN A 201 -12.16 -5.81 13.10
CA ASN A 201 -13.44 -5.13 13.23
C ASN A 201 -13.68 -4.70 14.68
N GLY A 202 -13.66 -3.39 14.92
CA GLY A 202 -13.88 -2.79 16.23
C GLY A 202 -15.31 -2.96 16.77
N GLU A 203 -16.32 -3.12 15.91
CA GLU A 203 -17.71 -3.28 16.37
C GLU A 203 -17.94 -4.56 17.18
N THR A 204 -17.22 -5.63 16.84
CA THR A 204 -17.38 -6.95 17.47
C THR A 204 -16.41 -7.15 18.63
N THR A 205 -15.25 -6.50 18.58
CA THR A 205 -14.16 -6.71 19.53
C THR A 205 -14.21 -5.74 20.71
N ASP A 206 -14.75 -4.53 20.54
CA ASP A 206 -14.87 -3.53 21.61
C ASP A 206 -16.15 -3.72 22.48
N LEU A 207 -16.84 -4.88 22.36
CA LEU A 207 -18.04 -5.29 23.14
C LEU A 207 -17.72 -5.95 24.49
N TRP A 208 -16.49 -5.84 25.02
CA TRP A 208 -16.26 -6.13 26.44
C TRP A 208 -17.10 -5.13 27.26
N PRO A 209 -17.88 -5.56 28.28
CA PRO A 209 -18.93 -4.72 28.83
C PRO A 209 -18.30 -3.44 29.40
N ARG A 210 -18.58 -2.33 28.73
CA ARG A 210 -18.57 -1.01 29.36
C ARG A 210 -19.61 -1.12 30.46
N LEU A 211 -19.16 -1.47 31.67
CA LEU A 211 -19.96 -1.36 32.87
C LEU A 211 -20.55 0.05 32.83
N ALA A 212 -21.87 0.13 32.73
CA ALA A 212 -22.61 1.37 32.70
C ALA A 212 -22.30 2.15 33.99
N SER A 213 -21.30 3.03 33.94
CA SER A 213 -21.11 4.05 34.97
C SER A 213 -21.94 5.27 34.58
N SER A 214 -23.25 5.06 34.51
CA SER A 214 -24.22 6.15 34.66
C SER A 214 -24.32 6.42 36.16
N ARG A 215 -23.56 7.39 36.67
CA ARG A 215 -23.91 8.05 37.92
C ARG A 215 -24.02 9.55 37.66
N PRO A 216 -25.20 10.17 37.85
CA PRO A 216 -25.31 11.61 37.81
C PRO A 216 -24.64 12.20 39.06
N LEU A 217 -23.87 13.27 38.85
CA LEU A 217 -23.22 14.07 39.86
C LEU A 217 -24.29 14.89 40.61
N ASN A 218 -24.95 14.30 41.61
CA ASN A 218 -25.79 15.04 42.54
C ASN A 218 -24.97 15.38 43.80
N ARG A 219 -24.67 16.67 43.95
CA ARG A 219 -24.26 17.29 45.22
C ARG A 219 -25.40 17.16 46.22
N LEU A 220 -25.10 16.68 47.43
CA LEU A 220 -25.91 16.93 48.62
C LEU A 220 -25.00 17.39 49.78
N PRO A 221 -25.53 18.23 50.70
CA PRO A 221 -24.73 19.06 51.61
C PRO A 221 -24.32 18.35 52.91
N ASN A 222 -23.25 18.85 53.49
CA ASN A 222 -22.63 18.38 54.75
C ASN A 222 -23.35 18.98 55.98
N PRO A 223 -23.59 18.22 57.06
CA PRO A 223 -23.81 18.80 58.39
C PRO A 223 -22.64 18.48 59.35
N HIS A 224 -22.18 19.51 60.05
CA HIS A 224 -21.21 19.55 61.18
C HIS A 224 -21.66 18.74 62.43
N PRO A 225 -20.94 18.67 63.60
CA PRO A 225 -19.70 19.34 64.06
C PRO A 225 -18.64 18.45 64.79
N ASN A 226 -17.50 19.08 65.10
CA ASN A 226 -16.37 18.61 65.93
C ASN A 226 -16.71 18.58 67.44
N PRO A 227 -15.95 17.86 68.29
CA PRO A 227 -15.07 18.58 69.22
C PRO A 227 -13.70 17.94 69.48
N ASN A 228 -12.72 18.83 69.72
CA ASN A 228 -11.33 18.56 70.12
C ASN A 228 -11.22 18.18 71.63
N PRO A 229 -10.12 17.59 72.11
CA PRO A 229 -9.06 18.42 72.70
C PRO A 229 -7.60 17.95 72.44
N ASN A 230 -6.69 18.93 72.41
CA ASN A 230 -5.21 18.80 72.35
C ASN A 230 -4.62 18.78 73.79
N PRO A 231 -3.34 18.37 74.06
CA PRO A 231 -2.16 19.20 73.69
C PRO A 231 -0.82 18.45 73.37
N HIS A 232 -0.12 18.94 72.34
CA HIS A 232 1.34 19.22 72.12
C HIS A 232 2.48 18.56 72.95
N PRO A 233 3.76 18.46 72.46
CA PRO A 233 4.46 19.47 71.64
C PRO A 233 5.42 19.00 70.49
N HIS A 234 5.72 19.95 69.60
CA HIS A 234 6.78 19.93 68.58
C HIS A 234 8.18 20.24 69.17
N PRO A 235 9.26 20.05 68.37
CA PRO A 235 9.90 21.21 67.76
C PRO A 235 10.35 21.05 66.29
N HIS A 236 10.33 22.16 65.56
CA HIS A 236 10.90 22.45 64.23
C HIS A 236 12.35 23.00 64.36
N PRO A 237 13.07 23.59 63.35
CA PRO A 237 13.03 23.54 61.85
C PRO A 237 14.43 23.60 61.12
N HIS A 238 14.40 23.60 59.76
CA HIS A 238 15.30 24.32 58.78
C HIS A 238 16.71 23.79 58.42
N PRO A 239 17.40 24.27 57.34
CA PRO A 239 16.95 24.88 56.05
C PRO A 239 17.74 24.37 54.79
N ASN A 240 17.25 24.78 53.60
CA ASN A 240 18.02 24.84 52.33
C ASN A 240 19.01 26.03 52.35
N PRO A 241 20.18 25.97 51.69
CA PRO A 241 20.40 26.90 50.56
C PRO A 241 21.33 26.37 49.44
N ASN A 242 21.10 26.87 48.22
CA ASN A 242 22.06 26.95 47.10
C ASN A 242 22.57 28.42 47.03
N PRO A 243 23.81 28.79 46.60
CA PRO A 243 24.22 28.79 45.17
C PRO A 243 25.75 28.68 44.82
N HIS A 244 26.09 28.24 43.57
CA HIS A 244 27.23 28.52 42.60
C HIS A 244 28.68 28.94 43.07
N PRO A 245 29.78 28.99 42.23
CA PRO A 245 29.97 28.81 40.75
C PRO A 245 31.21 27.95 40.29
N HIS A 246 31.46 27.89 38.97
CA HIS A 246 32.55 27.21 38.20
C HIS A 246 33.98 27.79 38.36
N PRO A 247 35.06 27.16 37.79
CA PRO A 247 35.49 27.41 36.39
C PRO A 247 36.06 26.20 35.57
N HIS A 248 35.99 26.34 34.23
CA HIS A 248 36.65 25.59 33.11
C HIS A 248 38.11 26.13 32.86
N PRO A 249 38.94 25.82 31.79
CA PRO A 249 38.65 25.23 30.44
C PRO A 249 39.76 24.39 29.70
N ASN A 250 39.40 23.77 28.55
CA ASN A 250 40.13 23.77 27.23
C ASN A 250 39.34 22.93 26.19
N ALA A 251 38.77 23.48 25.09
CA ALA A 251 39.32 23.74 23.72
C ALA A 251 39.66 22.46 22.92
N ASN A 252 39.29 22.17 21.65
CA ASN A 252 38.64 22.82 20.48
C ASN A 252 38.51 21.69 19.37
N PRO A 253 38.12 21.89 18.08
CA PRO A 253 36.99 22.58 17.42
C PRO A 253 36.19 21.70 16.37
N HIS A 254 35.04 22.21 15.90
CA HIS A 254 34.10 21.68 14.85
C HIS A 254 34.49 22.05 13.39
N PRO A 255 33.78 21.66 12.28
CA PRO A 255 32.48 22.25 11.81
C PRO A 255 31.56 21.25 11.00
N PRO A 256 30.43 21.65 10.34
CA PRO A 256 29.08 21.42 10.89
C PRO A 256 28.07 20.75 9.92
N ARG A 257 26.86 20.47 10.43
CA ARG A 257 25.66 19.96 9.72
C ARG A 257 24.58 21.05 9.73
N PRO A 258 23.79 21.28 8.66
CA PRO A 258 22.62 22.15 8.74
C PRO A 258 21.32 21.36 8.94
N THR A 259 20.47 21.89 9.81
CA THR A 259 19.05 21.57 9.97
C THR A 259 18.24 22.82 9.63
N CYS A 260 17.11 22.68 8.93
CA CYS A 260 16.04 23.68 8.91
C CYS A 260 14.68 23.00 9.05
N GLU A 261 13.84 23.65 9.84
CA GLU A 261 12.50 23.26 10.27
C GLU A 261 11.40 23.55 9.22
N ALA A 262 10.27 22.88 9.45
CA ALA A 262 8.88 23.15 9.08
C ALA A 262 8.53 24.28 8.09
N ALA A 263 7.78 23.91 7.05
CA ALA A 263 6.74 24.75 6.47
C ALA A 263 5.53 23.89 6.06
N SER A 264 4.40 24.16 6.72
CA SER A 264 3.06 23.80 6.29
C SER A 264 2.58 24.85 5.28
N SER A 265 2.15 24.44 4.08
CA SER A 265 1.07 25.13 3.36
C SER A 265 0.55 24.31 2.18
N ALA A 266 -0.76 24.46 1.98
CA ALA A 266 -1.60 23.89 0.97
C ALA A 266 -1.19 24.26 -0.47
N LEU A 267 -1.58 23.42 -1.44
CA LEU A 267 -1.74 23.86 -2.83
C LEU A 267 -2.90 23.12 -3.49
N SER A 268 -4.04 23.80 -3.49
CA SER A 268 -5.14 23.67 -4.43
C SER A 268 -4.78 24.36 -5.75
N SER A 269 -5.12 23.68 -6.85
CA SER A 269 -5.59 24.19 -8.16
C SER A 269 -4.92 25.41 -8.82
N ALA A 270 -4.33 25.19 -10.00
CA ALA A 270 -4.68 25.95 -11.22
C ALA A 270 -4.07 25.34 -12.49
N ARG A 271 -4.94 25.08 -13.47
CA ARG A 271 -4.66 25.04 -14.91
C ARG A 271 -4.29 26.43 -15.40
N ALA A 272 -3.40 26.54 -16.39
CA ALA A 272 -3.66 27.18 -17.69
C ALA A 272 -2.38 27.27 -18.52
N ALA A 273 -2.58 27.20 -19.83
CA ALA A 273 -1.59 27.17 -20.89
C ALA A 273 -1.37 28.56 -21.52
N ILE A 274 -0.48 28.58 -22.52
CA ILE A 274 -0.40 29.46 -23.71
C ILE A 274 0.72 30.51 -23.70
N SER A 275 1.69 30.24 -24.60
CA SER A 275 2.29 31.08 -25.66
C SER A 275 2.75 32.51 -25.33
N GLU A 276 4.01 32.85 -25.62
CA GLU A 276 4.39 33.55 -26.86
C GLU A 276 5.93 33.65 -27.02
N ARG A 277 6.38 33.51 -28.27
CA ARG A 277 7.63 34.01 -28.88
C ARG A 277 7.18 35.11 -29.87
N PRO A 278 7.99 36.12 -30.32
CA PRO A 278 9.17 35.84 -31.14
C PRO A 278 10.29 36.93 -31.30
N GLY A 279 11.37 36.51 -31.96
CA GLY A 279 12.22 37.33 -32.86
C GLY A 279 13.63 37.68 -32.35
N ALA A 280 14.69 37.86 -33.14
CA ALA A 280 15.04 37.50 -34.52
C ALA A 280 16.53 37.89 -34.76
N ARG A 281 17.17 37.28 -35.79
CA ARG A 281 18.37 37.73 -36.56
C ARG A 281 19.76 37.55 -35.90
N LYS A 282 20.88 37.35 -36.63
CA LYS A 282 21.29 36.92 -38.00
C LYS A 282 22.84 36.81 -37.93
N SER A 283 23.47 35.84 -38.59
CA SER A 283 24.61 36.01 -39.52
C SER A 283 25.45 34.72 -39.72
N MET A 284 25.75 34.47 -40.99
CA MET A 284 26.63 33.50 -41.66
C MET A 284 27.79 34.34 -42.29
N PRO A 285 28.94 33.81 -42.79
CA PRO A 285 29.01 32.84 -43.90
C PRO A 285 30.25 31.88 -43.93
N SER A 286 30.10 30.66 -44.47
CA SER A 286 30.50 30.13 -45.81
C SER A 286 31.87 29.43 -45.92
N ARG A 287 31.89 28.22 -46.52
CA ARG A 287 32.67 27.81 -47.72
C ARG A 287 32.66 26.28 -47.94
N GLY A 288 32.51 25.86 -49.21
CA GLY A 288 33.17 24.68 -49.77
C GLY A 288 32.30 23.49 -50.24
N ALA A 289 31.94 23.46 -51.53
CA ALA A 289 31.67 22.24 -52.32
C ALA A 289 32.88 22.02 -53.29
N PRO A 290 33.08 20.89 -54.03
CA PRO A 290 32.16 20.41 -55.09
C PRO A 290 32.09 18.85 -55.29
N VAL A 291 30.93 18.29 -55.70
CA VAL A 291 30.51 17.79 -57.04
C VAL A 291 31.09 16.43 -57.50
N CYS A 292 30.19 15.46 -57.77
CA CYS A 292 30.17 14.69 -59.03
C CYS A 292 28.80 13.97 -59.24
N THR A 293 28.11 14.30 -60.34
CA THR A 293 27.01 13.56 -61.01
C THR A 293 27.58 13.03 -62.36
N PRO A 294 26.86 12.49 -63.39
CA PRO A 294 25.40 12.28 -63.57
C PRO A 294 24.96 11.01 -64.35
N ARG A 295 23.64 10.79 -64.44
CA ARG A 295 22.78 10.50 -65.64
C ARG A 295 21.56 9.63 -65.24
N LYS A 296 20.33 9.81 -65.73
CA LYS A 296 19.71 10.76 -66.67
C LYS A 296 18.17 10.56 -66.60
N SER A 297 17.41 11.68 -66.66
CA SER A 297 16.14 11.93 -67.40
C SER A 297 14.90 11.03 -67.20
N ARG A 298 13.63 11.47 -67.27
CA ARG A 298 12.90 12.76 -67.37
C ARG A 298 11.40 12.35 -67.27
N LEU A 299 10.60 12.99 -66.41
CA LEU A 299 9.48 13.93 -66.69
C LEU A 299 8.20 13.38 -67.36
N SER A 300 7.08 13.51 -66.63
CA SER A 300 5.81 14.19 -67.03
C SER A 300 4.76 13.92 -65.93
N ASP A 301 4.46 14.88 -65.05
CA ASP A 301 3.39 15.90 -65.12
C ASP A 301 1.95 15.38 -64.92
N SER A 302 1.30 15.83 -63.84
CA SER A 302 0.13 16.73 -63.86
C SER A 302 -0.91 16.47 -62.75
N SER A 303 -1.32 17.58 -62.11
CA SER A 303 -2.62 17.89 -61.46
C SER A 303 -3.15 16.99 -60.34
N GLY A 304 -3.69 17.45 -59.21
CA GLY A 304 -4.07 18.78 -58.72
C GLY A 304 -5.01 18.59 -57.50
N SER A 305 -4.95 19.53 -56.54
CA SER A 305 -6.03 20.04 -55.66
C SER A 305 -7.18 19.08 -55.24
N SER A 306 -7.35 18.70 -53.96
CA SER A 306 -7.83 19.47 -52.79
C SER A 306 -9.36 19.63 -52.68
N ILE A 307 -9.84 19.68 -51.42
CA ILE A 307 -11.17 20.12 -50.91
C ILE A 307 -12.23 19.00 -50.85
N ALA A 308 -13.14 18.89 -49.87
CA ALA A 308 -13.28 19.21 -48.45
C ALA A 308 -14.69 18.71 -48.05
N GLU A 309 -14.90 18.48 -46.74
CA GLU A 309 -16.17 18.55 -46.00
C GLU A 309 -17.39 17.71 -46.42
N SER A 310 -17.91 16.92 -45.48
CA SER A 310 -19.21 17.14 -44.78
C SER A 310 -19.82 15.82 -44.28
N GLU A 311 -20.09 15.75 -42.97
CA GLU A 311 -21.11 14.87 -42.36
C GLU A 311 -22.52 15.46 -42.57
N PRO A 312 -23.65 14.89 -42.08
CA PRO A 312 -23.95 13.55 -41.52
C PRO A 312 -25.23 12.93 -42.18
N SER A 313 -25.63 11.70 -41.80
CA SER A 313 -27.02 11.36 -41.42
C SER A 313 -27.29 9.86 -41.31
N LEU A 314 -28.09 9.52 -40.30
CA LEU A 314 -28.73 8.22 -40.09
C LEU A 314 -29.74 7.91 -41.20
N CYS A 315 -29.83 6.65 -41.60
CA CYS A 315 -31.11 6.04 -41.96
C CYS A 315 -31.10 4.51 -41.79
N SER A 316 -32.21 4.06 -41.24
CA SER A 316 -32.67 2.70 -40.95
C SER A 316 -32.81 1.79 -42.19
N GLY A 317 -32.64 0.48 -41.98
CA GLY A 317 -33.06 -0.56 -42.92
C GLY A 317 -33.04 -1.94 -42.28
N SER A 318 -34.22 -2.48 -42.01
CA SER A 318 -34.52 -3.82 -41.47
C SER A 318 -34.48 -4.93 -42.53
N LEU A 319 -34.64 -6.19 -42.08
CA LEU A 319 -35.00 -7.44 -42.80
C LEU A 319 -33.78 -8.19 -43.37
N GLU A 320 -33.54 -9.49 -43.22
CA GLU A 320 -34.24 -10.74 -42.86
C GLU A 320 -33.20 -11.66 -42.14
N GLY A 321 -33.48 -12.56 -41.21
CA GLY A 321 -34.42 -13.67 -41.29
C GLY A 321 -33.69 -14.99 -41.58
N SER A 322 -33.29 -15.76 -40.55
CA SER A 322 -33.37 -17.23 -40.55
C SER A 322 -33.02 -17.81 -39.17
N ARG A 323 -34.00 -18.53 -38.63
CA ARG A 323 -33.95 -19.36 -37.42
C ARG A 323 -33.28 -20.68 -37.78
N ASP A 324 -32.53 -21.25 -36.85
CA ASP A 324 -32.65 -22.69 -36.58
C ASP A 324 -32.31 -23.03 -35.13
N THR A 325 -33.16 -23.88 -34.59
CA THR A 325 -33.31 -24.29 -33.19
C THR A 325 -32.83 -25.72 -33.01
N ALA A 326 -31.98 -26.00 -32.00
CA ALA A 326 -31.94 -27.27 -31.27
C ALA A 326 -31.03 -27.12 -30.03
N ARG A 327 -31.57 -27.01 -28.81
CA ARG A 327 -31.92 -28.09 -27.85
C ARG A 327 -30.71 -28.57 -27.03
N GLU A 328 -30.66 -28.09 -25.77
CA GLU A 328 -29.84 -28.62 -24.68
C GLU A 328 -30.22 -30.07 -24.32
N PRO A 329 -29.32 -30.76 -23.61
CA PRO A 329 -29.73 -31.66 -22.55
C PRO A 329 -29.11 -31.29 -21.19
N SER A 330 -30.01 -31.12 -20.22
CA SER A 330 -29.77 -31.14 -18.78
C SER A 330 -29.39 -32.56 -18.31
N LEU A 331 -28.32 -32.69 -17.52
CA LEU A 331 -28.02 -33.90 -16.75
C LEU A 331 -28.16 -33.59 -15.25
N GLY A 332 -29.15 -34.22 -14.63
CA GLY A 332 -29.31 -34.28 -13.17
C GLY A 332 -28.44 -35.36 -12.53
N PRO A 333 -28.39 -35.45 -11.18
CA PRO A 333 -27.52 -36.36 -10.45
C PRO A 333 -28.15 -37.76 -10.30
N PRO A 334 -27.36 -38.82 -10.09
CA PRO A 334 -27.89 -40.12 -9.71
C PRO A 334 -28.00 -40.28 -8.18
N GLU A 335 -29.10 -40.91 -7.74
CA GLU A 335 -29.36 -41.41 -6.38
C GLU A 335 -28.91 -42.88 -6.22
N GLU A 336 -28.62 -43.20 -4.95
CA GLU A 336 -28.67 -44.49 -4.24
C GLU A 336 -27.85 -45.73 -4.68
N GLU A 337 -26.93 -46.14 -3.80
CA GLU A 337 -26.80 -47.54 -3.38
C GLU A 337 -26.76 -47.61 -1.84
N ARG A 338 -27.61 -48.48 -1.29
CA ARG A 338 -27.81 -48.79 0.13
C ARG A 338 -27.81 -50.31 0.24
N GLU A 339 -26.91 -50.87 1.05
CA GLU A 339 -26.88 -52.23 1.65
C GLU A 339 -25.46 -52.37 2.26
N GLU A 340 -25.16 -52.95 3.43
CA GLU A 340 -25.89 -53.59 4.52
C GLU A 340 -24.90 -53.77 5.69
N GLU A 341 -25.29 -53.28 6.87
CA GLU A 341 -25.20 -53.86 8.23
C GLU A 341 -24.11 -54.86 8.72
N GLN A 342 -23.77 -54.69 10.02
CA GLN A 342 -23.24 -55.64 11.03
C GLN A 342 -21.71 -55.85 11.19
N ARG A 343 -21.11 -55.31 12.27
CA ARG A 343 -20.82 -56.03 13.55
C ARG A 343 -19.97 -55.24 14.57
N SER A 344 -20.30 -55.47 15.86
CA SER A 344 -19.52 -55.33 17.10
C SER A 344 -19.00 -53.95 17.49
N THR A 345 -19.61 -53.19 18.41
CA THR A 345 -19.62 -53.33 19.89
C THR A 345 -18.31 -53.77 20.56
N SER A 346 -17.93 -53.00 21.59
CA SER A 346 -17.03 -53.31 22.71
C SER A 346 -15.58 -52.81 22.62
N HIS A 347 -15.28 -51.66 23.24
CA HIS A 347 -14.45 -51.61 24.45
C HIS A 347 -14.36 -50.19 25.03
N ARG A 348 -15.01 -49.99 26.17
CA ARG A 348 -14.72 -48.95 27.15
C ARG A 348 -14.79 -49.63 28.52
N GLY A 349 -13.73 -49.52 29.30
CA GLY A 349 -13.74 -49.81 30.74
C GLY A 349 -12.76 -50.88 31.22
N SER A 350 -11.55 -50.48 31.58
CA SER A 350 -10.97 -50.57 32.94
C SER A 350 -9.62 -49.85 32.95
#